data_AF-A0A352SEY8-F1
#
_entry.id   AF-A0A352SEY8-F1
#
_cell.length_a   1.000
_cell.length_b   1.000
_cell.length_c   1.000
_cell.angle_alpha   90.00
_cell.angle_beta   90.00
_cell.angle_gamma   90.00
#
_symmetry.space_group_name_H-M   'P 1'
#
loop_
_entity.id
_entity.type
_entity.pdbx_description
1 polymer ?
#
loop_
_entity_poly.entity_id
_entity_poly.type
_entity_poly.pdbx_seq_one_letter_code
_entity_poly.pdbx_strand_id
1 'polypeptide(L)'
;MATSYTKISNPGIGKPFEKYDVVKIEGVTGSISDTFNQDMAIWDKKDDFIIVTALLTNNTTQTGVITLKRSVPDMDYVCESDTRIWGCSSEKHEIYCCKQGDMTNWYSYLGTAADSYAATVGSDGEFTGCTAYGGQVLFFKEDCIHKVYGSYPANYQINTQRCRGVQKGCSESLVLVNEILYYKSREDVCAYDGSTPVSISAALGGERYEKVRAGALGAKYYMHGKNIRTTRYETLVYDSSKGMWHKEDEKSLCSMDKFVNLDGSLLYMNDRKVMEITSRDYTTEEGLETILEWSEETGLIGISYPNNKYISKICLRLSLPLDSELDVDVMYDSCGVWEEAAHMESKYEESRRDTPSFVTMRSFEVPIFPIRCDHMRIRLRGKGDARIYSISKVLEQGGY
;
A
#
# COMPACT_ATOMS: atom_id res chain seq x y z
N MET A 1 21.22 -13.54 44.85
CA MET A 1 21.91 -12.24 45.00
C MET A 1 20.91 -11.24 45.55
N ALA A 2 21.29 -10.39 46.50
CA ALA A 2 20.37 -9.38 47.05
C ALA A 2 20.25 -8.21 46.06
N THR A 3 19.02 -7.86 45.67
CA THR A 3 18.75 -6.68 44.84
C THR A 3 18.74 -5.45 45.73
N SER A 4 19.65 -4.50 45.50
CA SER A 4 19.70 -3.23 46.24
C SER A 4 18.92 -2.15 45.51
N TYR A 5 18.07 -1.42 46.24
CA TYR A 5 17.30 -0.29 45.73
C TYR A 5 17.89 1.01 46.26
N THR A 6 18.13 1.96 45.36
CA THR A 6 18.66 3.28 45.65
C THR A 6 17.60 4.34 45.37
N LYS A 7 17.42 5.27 46.32
CA LYS A 7 16.62 6.48 46.13
C LYS A 7 17.48 7.62 45.56
N ILE A 8 17.04 8.20 44.46
CA ILE A 8 17.57 9.45 43.90
C ILE A 8 16.54 10.54 44.16
N SER A 9 16.93 11.59 44.89
CA SER A 9 16.02 12.67 45.30
C SER A 9 16.44 14.02 44.73
N ASN A 10 15.49 14.71 44.10
CA ASN A 10 15.59 16.10 43.67
C ASN A 10 14.16 16.64 43.48
N PRO A 11 13.84 17.88 43.86
CA PRO A 11 12.48 18.42 43.72
C PRO A 11 11.94 18.25 42.29
N GLY A 12 10.76 17.64 42.17
CA GLY A 12 10.09 17.41 40.88
C GLY A 12 10.67 16.30 39.99
N ILE A 13 11.72 15.58 40.40
CA ILE A 13 12.39 14.56 39.55
C ILE A 13 11.46 13.43 39.11
N GLY A 14 10.48 13.04 39.93
CA GLY A 14 9.58 11.93 39.63
C GLY A 14 8.28 12.33 38.94
N LYS A 15 8.01 13.64 38.74
CA LYS A 15 6.80 14.10 38.05
C LYS A 15 6.71 13.68 36.57
N PRO A 16 7.80 13.70 35.78
CA PRO A 16 7.73 13.38 34.34
C PRO A 16 7.64 11.87 34.03
N PHE A 17 7.81 11.02 35.04
CA PHE A 17 7.99 9.58 34.86
C PHE A 17 6.95 8.77 35.61
N GLU A 18 6.75 7.57 35.11
CA GLU A 18 5.91 6.55 35.69
C GLU A 18 6.72 5.41 36.27
N LYS A 19 6.07 4.65 37.16
CA LYS A 19 6.63 3.41 37.66
C LYS A 19 6.90 2.47 36.47
N TYR A 20 8.06 1.84 36.49
CA TYR A 20 8.55 0.92 35.45
C TYR A 20 8.93 1.58 34.12
N ASP A 21 9.21 2.87 34.15
CA ASP A 21 9.95 3.53 33.10
C ASP A 21 11.42 3.14 33.12
N VAL A 22 12.02 3.10 31.94
CA VAL A 22 13.47 3.05 31.81
C VAL A 22 13.96 4.41 31.33
N VAL A 23 14.86 4.99 32.10
CA VAL A 23 15.42 6.32 31.86
C VAL A 23 16.93 6.22 31.74
N LYS A 24 17.48 6.91 30.75
CA LYS A 24 18.92 7.14 30.65
C LYS A 24 19.30 8.23 31.61
N ILE A 25 20.16 7.90 32.56
CA ILE A 25 20.73 8.87 33.49
C ILE A 25 22.11 9.29 32.95
N GLU A 26 22.36 10.59 32.88
CA GLU A 26 23.62 11.16 32.39
C GLU A 26 24.08 12.32 33.30
N GLY A 27 25.40 12.53 33.38
CA GLY A 27 25.98 13.65 34.13
C GLY A 27 26.31 13.33 35.59
N VAL A 28 26.21 12.08 36.03
CA VAL A 28 26.70 11.66 37.35
C VAL A 28 28.23 11.60 37.35
N THR A 29 28.85 12.18 38.36
CA THR A 29 30.31 12.31 38.50
C THR A 29 30.83 11.60 39.75
N GLY A 30 32.16 11.48 39.86
CA GLY A 30 32.82 10.84 40.99
C GLY A 30 32.76 9.31 40.94
N SER A 31 32.94 8.66 42.09
CA SER A 31 33.07 7.19 42.18
C SER A 31 31.82 6.40 41.85
N ILE A 32 30.68 7.06 41.67
CA ILE A 32 29.38 6.44 41.35
C ILE A 32 28.97 6.63 39.88
N SER A 33 29.79 7.31 39.06
CA SER A 33 29.49 7.61 37.66
C SER A 33 29.12 6.36 36.88
N ASP A 34 29.91 5.30 37.01
CA ASP A 34 29.76 4.07 36.23
C ASP A 34 28.54 3.26 36.68
N THR A 35 28.10 3.50 37.92
CA THR A 35 26.89 2.89 38.45
C THR A 35 25.64 3.56 37.89
N PHE A 36 25.62 4.89 37.73
CA PHE A 36 24.40 5.60 37.37
C PHE A 36 24.35 6.11 35.93
N ASN A 37 25.46 6.33 35.22
CA ASN A 37 25.45 6.84 33.85
C ASN A 37 25.07 5.75 32.82
N GLN A 38 23.86 5.21 32.95
CA GLN A 38 23.32 4.13 32.12
C GLN A 38 21.79 4.17 32.12
N ASP A 39 21.18 3.24 31.39
CA ASP A 39 19.73 3.04 31.42
C ASP A 39 19.32 2.34 32.73
N MET A 40 18.34 2.92 33.43
CA MET A 40 17.85 2.39 34.71
C MET A 40 16.34 2.35 34.76
N ALA A 41 15.80 1.27 35.31
CA ALA A 41 14.38 1.14 35.58
C ALA A 41 13.97 1.84 36.88
N ILE A 42 12.90 2.62 36.81
CA ILE A 42 12.25 3.25 37.95
C ILE A 42 11.33 2.23 38.62
N TRP A 43 11.70 1.74 39.80
CA TRP A 43 10.93 0.75 40.56
C TRP A 43 9.82 1.37 41.40
N ASP A 44 10.00 2.60 41.83
CA ASP A 44 9.01 3.39 42.56
C ASP A 44 9.33 4.88 42.43
N LYS A 45 8.34 5.73 42.63
CA LYS A 45 8.50 7.18 42.50
C LYS A 45 7.51 7.97 43.34
N LYS A 46 7.92 9.18 43.70
CA LYS A 46 7.04 10.29 44.10
C LYS A 46 7.53 11.55 43.41
N ASP A 47 6.81 12.66 43.59
CA ASP A 47 7.16 13.94 42.94
C ASP A 47 8.65 14.32 43.08
N ASP A 48 9.24 14.13 44.26
CA ASP A 48 10.61 14.58 44.56
C ASP A 48 11.66 13.45 44.63
N PHE A 49 11.31 12.22 44.26
CA PHE A 49 12.28 11.13 44.16
C PHE A 49 11.87 9.99 43.23
N ILE A 50 12.89 9.27 42.76
CA ILE A 50 12.75 7.98 42.08
C ILE A 50 13.54 6.91 42.82
N ILE A 51 13.17 5.64 42.65
CA ILE A 51 13.89 4.48 43.16
C ILE A 51 14.38 3.64 41.98
N VAL A 52 15.66 3.33 41.95
CA VAL A 52 16.32 2.53 40.90
C VAL A 52 17.09 1.37 41.51
N THR A 53 17.42 0.35 40.72
CA THR A 53 18.33 -0.72 41.17
C THR A 53 19.77 -0.27 41.02
N ALA A 54 20.43 -0.01 42.14
CA ALA A 54 21.84 0.34 42.18
C ALA A 54 22.41 0.02 43.57
N LEU A 55 23.67 -0.41 43.60
CA LEU A 55 24.40 -0.61 44.84
C LEU A 55 25.16 0.68 45.17
N LEU A 56 24.89 1.24 46.35
CA LEU A 56 25.64 2.38 46.90
C LEU A 56 26.31 1.95 48.20
N THR A 57 27.60 2.22 48.31
CA THR A 57 28.37 2.01 49.54
C THR A 57 28.16 3.15 50.54
N ASN A 58 27.99 4.38 50.04
CA ASN A 58 27.80 5.59 50.86
C ASN A 58 26.81 6.54 50.19
N ASN A 59 26.08 7.31 51.00
CA ASN A 59 25.24 8.41 50.48
C ASN A 59 26.12 9.45 49.79
N THR A 60 25.72 9.85 48.59
CA THR A 60 26.47 10.81 47.76
C THR A 60 25.53 11.94 47.33
N THR A 61 26.04 13.17 47.32
CA THR A 61 25.32 14.37 46.86
C THR A 61 26.12 15.03 45.75
N GLN A 62 25.45 15.47 44.68
CA GLN A 62 26.05 16.20 43.58
C GLN A 62 25.24 17.47 43.30
N THR A 63 25.92 18.55 42.93
CA THR A 63 25.32 19.85 42.55
C THR A 63 25.31 20.12 41.05
N GLY A 64 26.06 19.34 40.26
CA GLY A 64 26.07 19.42 38.79
C GLY A 64 24.78 18.92 38.15
N VAL A 65 24.54 19.34 36.90
CA VAL A 65 23.36 18.94 36.13
C VAL A 65 23.38 17.43 35.86
N ILE A 66 22.31 16.75 36.29
CA ILE A 66 22.03 15.35 35.95
C ILE A 66 20.80 15.35 35.05
N THR A 67 20.90 14.67 33.91
CA THR A 67 19.81 14.52 32.96
C THR A 67 19.19 13.14 33.10
N LEU A 68 17.86 13.09 33.18
CA LEU A 68 17.08 11.87 33.10
C LEU A 68 16.17 12.01 31.89
N LYS A 69 16.27 11.08 30.94
CA LYS A 69 15.44 11.10 29.73
C LYS A 69 15.04 9.70 29.31
N ARG A 70 13.84 9.57 28.76
CA ARG A 70 13.50 8.41 27.94
C ARG A 70 14.15 8.59 26.56
N SER A 71 14.58 7.48 25.96
CA SER A 71 15.15 7.49 24.61
C SER A 71 14.23 6.71 23.67
N VAL A 72 14.10 7.20 22.44
CA VAL A 72 13.42 6.50 21.35
C VAL A 72 14.51 6.11 20.34
N PRO A 73 14.54 4.87 19.85
CA PRO A 73 15.49 4.47 18.82
C PRO A 73 15.20 5.24 17.52
N ASP A 74 16.25 5.61 16.80
CA ASP A 74 16.12 6.13 15.44
C ASP A 74 15.65 5.00 14.51
N MET A 75 14.50 5.20 13.86
CA MET A 75 13.82 4.21 13.04
C MET A 75 13.47 4.79 11.67
N ASP A 76 13.57 3.97 10.62
CA ASP A 76 13.27 4.36 9.24
C ASP A 76 11.78 4.20 8.92
N TYR A 77 11.18 3.11 9.41
CA TYR A 77 9.78 2.78 9.18
C TYR A 77 9.13 2.36 10.49
N VAL A 78 7.87 2.78 10.65
CA VAL A 78 7.06 2.47 11.84
C VAL A 78 5.65 2.04 11.45
N CYS A 79 5.08 1.12 12.23
CA CYS A 79 3.67 0.73 12.15
C CYS A 79 3.13 0.42 13.55
N GLU A 80 1.82 0.42 13.69
CA GLU A 80 1.15 0.03 14.93
C GLU A 80 0.59 -1.39 14.81
N SER A 81 0.73 -2.19 15.86
CA SER A 81 0.08 -3.49 16.01
C SER A 81 -0.04 -3.81 17.50
N ASP A 82 -1.19 -4.33 17.92
CA ASP A 82 -1.43 -4.82 19.29
C ASP A 82 -1.08 -3.80 20.38
N THR A 83 -1.47 -2.53 20.20
CA THR A 83 -1.21 -1.41 21.14
C THR A 83 0.28 -1.12 21.35
N ARG A 84 1.08 -1.43 20.34
CA ARG A 84 2.53 -1.21 20.31
C ARG A 84 2.91 -0.55 18.99
N ILE A 85 3.85 0.39 19.07
CA ILE A 85 4.57 0.86 17.90
C ILE A 85 5.75 -0.07 17.67
N TRP A 86 5.82 -0.55 16.43
CA TRP A 86 6.91 -1.35 15.90
C TRP A 86 7.70 -0.51 14.93
N GLY A 87 9.01 -0.73 14.86
CA GLY A 87 9.83 -0.06 13.88
C GLY A 87 11.17 -0.75 13.66
N CYS A 88 11.91 -0.28 12.66
CA CYS A 88 13.20 -0.85 12.30
C CYS A 88 14.23 0.22 11.97
N SER A 89 15.51 -0.11 12.17
CA SER A 89 16.65 0.71 11.82
C SER A 89 17.54 -0.02 10.83
N SER A 90 17.75 0.59 9.67
CA SER A 90 18.67 0.08 8.65
C SER A 90 20.12 0.26 9.07
N GLU A 91 20.44 1.36 9.77
CA GLU A 91 21.79 1.62 10.29
C GLU A 91 22.25 0.54 11.27
N LYS A 92 21.36 0.13 12.19
CA LYS A 92 21.66 -0.88 13.23
C LYS A 92 21.26 -2.30 12.83
N HIS A 93 20.59 -2.48 11.70
CA HIS A 93 19.95 -3.73 11.29
C HIS A 93 19.08 -4.33 12.41
N GLU A 94 18.27 -3.50 13.07
CA GLU A 94 17.53 -3.89 14.28
C GLU A 94 16.03 -3.62 14.13
N ILE A 95 15.21 -4.51 14.69
CA ILE A 95 13.76 -4.37 14.82
C ILE A 95 13.45 -4.06 16.29
N TYR A 96 12.57 -3.09 16.50
CA TYR A 96 12.16 -2.61 17.81
C TYR A 96 10.64 -2.71 18.00
N CYS A 97 10.25 -2.80 19.27
CA CYS A 97 8.88 -2.64 19.73
C CYS A 97 8.87 -1.84 21.04
N CYS A 98 8.02 -0.82 21.14
CA CYS A 98 7.83 -0.09 22.38
C CYS A 98 7.14 -0.97 23.45
N LYS A 99 7.15 -0.50 24.70
CA LYS A 99 6.36 -1.08 25.79
C LYS A 99 4.87 -1.03 25.42
N GLN A 100 4.12 -2.05 25.79
CA GLN A 100 2.69 -2.13 25.49
C GLN A 100 1.93 -0.96 26.12
N GLY A 101 1.14 -0.25 25.32
CA GLY A 101 0.36 0.90 25.76
C GLY A 101 1.18 2.17 26.08
N ASP A 102 2.50 2.15 25.88
CA ASP A 102 3.36 3.33 26.05
C ASP A 102 4.34 3.47 24.88
N MET A 103 3.92 4.24 23.86
CA MET A 103 4.70 4.50 22.64
C MET A 103 6.01 5.26 22.87
N THR A 104 6.25 5.77 24.08
CA THR A 104 7.44 6.57 24.39
C THR A 104 8.49 5.80 25.20
N ASN A 105 8.22 4.53 25.54
CA ASN A 105 9.12 3.70 26.34
C ASN A 105 9.63 2.49 25.54
N TRP A 106 10.90 2.53 25.14
CA TRP A 106 11.50 1.58 24.19
C TRP A 106 12.56 0.67 24.78
N TYR A 107 12.90 0.85 26.06
CA TYR A 107 13.99 0.14 26.73
C TYR A 107 13.54 -0.54 28.02
N SER A 108 12.25 -0.89 28.14
CA SER A 108 11.69 -1.55 29.31
C SER A 108 11.88 -3.06 29.24
N TYR A 109 12.76 -3.63 30.09
CA TYR A 109 13.12 -5.06 30.09
C TYR A 109 13.02 -5.68 31.49
N LEU A 110 11.83 -5.62 32.10
CA LEU A 110 11.58 -6.07 33.47
C LEU A 110 11.20 -7.55 33.59
N GLY A 111 11.17 -8.28 32.47
CA GLY A 111 10.69 -9.66 32.37
C GLY A 111 9.16 -9.76 32.34
N THR A 112 8.46 -8.72 31.90
CA THR A 112 6.99 -8.68 31.84
C THR A 112 6.45 -8.84 30.42
N ALA A 113 5.19 -9.23 30.27
CA ALA A 113 4.55 -9.32 28.96
C ALA A 113 4.40 -7.95 28.26
N ALA A 114 4.44 -6.85 29.04
CA ALA A 114 4.30 -5.49 28.53
C ALA A 114 5.64 -4.89 28.07
N ASP A 115 6.76 -5.56 28.30
CA ASP A 115 8.11 -5.05 28.04
C ASP A 115 8.31 -4.61 26.57
N SER A 116 9.36 -3.82 26.36
CA SER A 116 9.88 -3.48 25.04
C SER A 116 10.61 -4.68 24.42
N TYR A 117 10.88 -4.62 23.12
CA TYR A 117 11.63 -5.65 22.41
C TYR A 117 12.61 -5.01 21.42
N ALA A 118 13.80 -5.61 21.29
CA ALA A 118 14.81 -5.22 20.33
C ALA A 118 15.52 -6.50 19.83
N ALA A 119 15.70 -6.63 18.52
CA ALA A 119 16.39 -7.77 17.93
C ALA A 119 17.09 -7.41 16.62
N THR A 120 18.38 -7.73 16.54
CA THR A 120 19.20 -7.59 15.33
C THR A 120 18.83 -8.67 14.30
N VAL A 121 18.72 -8.29 13.03
CA VAL A 121 18.52 -9.20 11.90
C VAL A 121 19.78 -9.29 11.04
N GLY A 122 20.22 -10.50 10.70
CA GLY A 122 21.42 -10.75 9.91
C GLY A 122 21.20 -10.78 8.39
N SER A 123 20.09 -10.25 7.88
CA SER A 123 19.81 -10.20 6.44
C SER A 123 20.49 -8.99 5.78
N ASP A 124 20.94 -9.15 4.54
CA ASP A 124 21.56 -8.06 3.79
C ASP A 124 20.55 -6.96 3.38
N GLY A 125 21.06 -5.75 3.15
CA GLY A 125 20.30 -4.61 2.65
C GLY A 125 19.60 -3.79 3.74
N GLU A 126 19.10 -2.63 3.33
CA GLU A 126 18.31 -1.71 4.16
C GLU A 126 16.86 -2.18 4.27
N PHE A 127 16.17 -1.73 5.32
CA PHE A 127 14.72 -1.86 5.38
C PHE A 127 14.07 -0.93 4.35
N THR A 128 12.92 -1.33 3.82
CA THR A 128 12.19 -0.61 2.78
C THR A 128 10.71 -0.39 3.10
N GLY A 129 10.24 -0.87 4.25
CA GLY A 129 8.89 -0.66 4.74
C GLY A 129 8.57 -1.56 5.93
N CYS A 130 7.48 -1.24 6.63
CA CYS A 130 6.89 -2.13 7.62
C CYS A 130 5.37 -1.97 7.64
N THR A 131 4.64 -3.03 7.97
CA THR A 131 3.19 -2.98 8.15
C THR A 131 2.71 -4.13 9.03
N ALA A 132 1.55 -3.93 9.67
CA ALA A 132 0.83 -5.01 10.33
C ALA A 132 -0.05 -5.74 9.31
N TYR A 133 0.04 -7.07 9.29
CA TYR A 133 -0.73 -7.90 8.35
C TYR A 133 -0.94 -9.31 8.92
N GLY A 134 -2.17 -9.82 8.86
CA GLY A 134 -2.46 -11.20 9.27
C GLY A 134 -2.13 -11.53 10.74
N GLY A 135 -2.26 -10.55 11.64
CA GLY A 135 -1.91 -10.70 13.07
C GLY A 135 -0.41 -10.77 13.34
N GLN A 136 0.42 -10.32 12.39
CA GLN A 136 1.88 -10.26 12.50
C GLN A 136 2.37 -8.88 12.08
N VAL A 137 3.60 -8.56 12.46
CA VAL A 137 4.31 -7.39 11.95
C VAL A 137 5.32 -7.83 10.91
N LEU A 138 5.23 -7.21 9.73
CA LEU A 138 6.09 -7.48 8.60
C LEU A 138 7.10 -6.35 8.43
N PHE A 139 8.38 -6.69 8.31
CA PHE A 139 9.43 -5.75 7.94
C PHE A 139 10.03 -6.17 6.60
N PHE A 140 10.03 -5.24 5.66
CA PHE A 140 10.47 -5.49 4.28
C PHE A 140 11.90 -5.01 4.10
N LYS A 141 12.66 -5.81 3.35
CA LYS A 141 13.83 -5.39 2.57
C LYS A 141 13.55 -5.73 1.11
N GLU A 142 14.34 -5.27 0.14
CA GLU A 142 14.05 -5.55 -1.27
C GLU A 142 14.02 -7.05 -1.62
N ASP A 143 14.78 -7.88 -0.89
CA ASP A 143 14.98 -9.32 -1.15
C ASP A 143 14.48 -10.26 -0.04
N CYS A 144 13.80 -9.73 0.98
CA CYS A 144 13.18 -10.55 2.00
C CYS A 144 12.08 -9.83 2.79
N ILE A 145 11.24 -10.64 3.42
CA ILE A 145 10.25 -10.20 4.41
C ILE A 145 10.60 -10.87 5.74
N HIS A 146 10.78 -10.06 6.78
CA HIS A 146 10.88 -10.52 8.16
C HIS A 146 9.49 -10.51 8.79
N LYS A 147 9.07 -11.66 9.31
CA LYS A 147 7.78 -11.83 9.98
C LYS A 147 8.02 -11.98 11.46
N VAL A 148 7.41 -11.12 12.26
CA VAL A 148 7.43 -11.24 13.72
C VAL A 148 6.23 -12.05 14.18
N TYR A 149 6.51 -13.19 14.81
CA TYR A 149 5.53 -14.04 15.48
C TYR A 149 5.63 -13.88 16.98
N GLY A 150 4.56 -14.22 17.69
CA GLY A 150 4.48 -14.18 19.15
C GLY A 150 3.52 -13.09 19.63
N SER A 151 3.35 -12.99 20.94
CA SER A 151 2.36 -12.11 21.58
C SER A 151 2.95 -11.29 22.72
N TYR A 152 4.21 -11.54 23.12
CA TYR A 152 4.94 -10.77 24.11
C TYR A 152 6.47 -10.94 23.92
N PRO A 153 7.31 -10.02 24.43
CA PRO A 153 8.75 -9.99 24.14
C PRO A 153 9.51 -11.31 24.29
N ALA A 154 9.27 -12.05 25.37
CA ALA A 154 9.97 -13.31 25.64
C ALA A 154 9.57 -14.47 24.70
N ASN A 155 8.50 -14.37 23.92
CA ASN A 155 8.12 -15.37 22.92
C ASN A 155 8.20 -14.87 21.47
N TYR A 156 8.65 -13.63 21.24
CA TYR A 156 8.77 -13.14 19.89
C TYR A 156 9.83 -13.92 19.10
N GLN A 157 9.49 -14.20 17.84
CA GLN A 157 10.37 -14.89 16.90
C GLN A 157 10.34 -14.17 15.56
N ILE A 158 11.51 -13.94 14.98
CA ILE A 158 11.64 -13.34 13.66
C ILE A 158 11.96 -14.43 12.65
N ASN A 159 11.01 -14.71 11.75
CA ASN A 159 11.24 -15.59 10.61
C ASN A 159 11.56 -14.76 9.37
N THR A 160 12.61 -15.14 8.63
CA THR A 160 12.98 -14.43 7.40
C THR A 160 12.60 -15.26 6.18
N GLN A 161 11.71 -14.72 5.35
CA GLN A 161 11.34 -15.31 4.07
C GLN A 161 12.08 -14.61 2.94
N ARG A 162 12.90 -15.35 2.19
CA ARG A 162 13.53 -14.85 0.96
C ARG A 162 12.50 -14.78 -0.16
N CYS A 163 12.12 -13.57 -0.54
CA CYS A 163 11.13 -13.28 -1.59
C CYS A 163 11.21 -11.80 -1.98
N ARG A 164 10.49 -11.40 -3.02
CA ARG A 164 10.40 -9.99 -3.46
C ARG A 164 9.77 -9.14 -2.36
N GLY A 165 10.52 -8.23 -1.77
CA GLY A 165 9.97 -7.23 -0.86
C GLY A 165 9.74 -5.88 -1.54
N VAL A 166 9.55 -4.85 -0.72
CA VAL A 166 9.21 -3.50 -1.18
C VAL A 166 10.43 -2.83 -1.80
N GLN A 167 10.27 -2.18 -2.95
CA GLN A 167 11.32 -1.38 -3.57
C GLN A 167 11.68 -0.17 -2.70
N LYS A 168 12.97 0.15 -2.59
CA LYS A 168 13.42 1.35 -1.86
C LYS A 168 12.69 2.60 -2.35
N GLY A 169 12.15 3.39 -1.41
CA GLY A 169 11.36 4.59 -1.70
C GLY A 169 9.89 4.35 -2.06
N CYS A 170 9.41 3.11 -1.99
CA CYS A 170 8.01 2.72 -2.25
C CYS A 170 7.31 2.14 -1.01
N SER A 171 7.74 2.48 0.21
CA SER A 171 7.11 2.02 1.46
C SER A 171 5.61 2.33 1.53
N GLU A 172 5.23 3.51 1.06
CA GLU A 172 3.84 3.98 1.00
C GLU A 172 3.02 3.31 -0.12
N SER A 173 3.56 2.29 -0.79
CA SER A 173 2.79 1.37 -1.65
C SER A 173 2.14 0.22 -0.88
N LEU A 174 2.54 -0.02 0.38
CA LEU A 174 1.99 -1.08 1.23
C LEU A 174 0.54 -0.76 1.61
N VAL A 175 -0.42 -1.42 0.96
CA VAL A 175 -1.85 -1.17 1.18
C VAL A 175 -2.63 -2.49 1.21
N LEU A 176 -3.50 -2.63 2.21
CA LEU A 176 -4.41 -3.74 2.35
C LEU A 176 -5.69 -3.48 1.54
N VAL A 177 -6.01 -4.34 0.57
CA VAL A 177 -7.27 -4.32 -0.18
C VAL A 177 -7.84 -5.74 -0.19
N ASN A 178 -9.09 -5.91 0.27
CA ASN A 178 -9.75 -7.22 0.35
C ASN A 178 -8.87 -8.33 0.94
N GLU A 179 -8.29 -8.07 2.12
CA GLU A 179 -7.44 -9.02 2.87
C GLU A 179 -6.09 -9.36 2.21
N ILE A 180 -5.78 -8.79 1.04
CA ILE A 180 -4.52 -8.97 0.32
C ILE A 180 -3.67 -7.71 0.47
N LEU A 181 -2.41 -7.88 0.85
CA LEU A 181 -1.45 -6.80 0.94
C LEU A 181 -0.81 -6.58 -0.43
N TYR A 182 -1.02 -5.40 -1.01
CA TYR A 182 -0.40 -4.99 -2.27
C TYR A 182 0.78 -4.07 -2.00
N TYR A 183 1.82 -4.17 -2.82
CA TYR A 183 2.97 -3.26 -2.78
C TYR A 183 3.80 -3.31 -4.07
N LYS A 184 4.62 -2.27 -4.29
CA LYS A 184 5.59 -2.21 -5.38
C LYS A 184 6.92 -2.88 -4.99
N SER A 185 7.27 -3.97 -5.67
CA SER A 185 8.62 -4.56 -5.65
C SER A 185 9.50 -3.90 -6.71
N ARG A 186 10.78 -4.28 -6.86
CA ARG A 186 11.66 -3.70 -7.91
C ARG A 186 11.14 -3.93 -9.32
N GLU A 187 10.56 -5.10 -9.58
CA GLU A 187 10.21 -5.55 -10.92
C GLU A 187 8.71 -5.44 -11.19
N ASP A 188 7.87 -5.61 -10.18
CA ASP A 188 6.43 -5.78 -10.32
C ASP A 188 5.64 -5.18 -9.14
N VAL A 189 4.32 -5.13 -9.27
CA VAL A 189 3.39 -4.96 -8.17
C VAL A 189 3.04 -6.35 -7.66
N CYS A 190 3.32 -6.57 -6.38
CA CYS A 190 3.09 -7.81 -5.68
C CYS A 190 1.74 -7.78 -4.97
N ALA A 191 1.05 -8.91 -5.02
CA ALA A 191 -0.07 -9.27 -4.15
C ALA A 191 0.42 -10.32 -3.15
N TYR A 192 0.17 -10.09 -1.87
CA TYR A 192 0.68 -10.90 -0.78
C TYR A 192 -0.44 -11.32 0.18
N ASP A 193 -0.62 -12.62 0.30
CA ASP A 193 -1.64 -13.28 1.13
C ASP A 193 -1.07 -13.84 2.45
N GLY A 194 0.19 -13.53 2.77
CA GLY A 194 0.91 -14.11 3.91
C GLY A 194 1.84 -15.28 3.55
N SER A 195 1.73 -15.81 2.32
CA SER A 195 2.58 -16.89 1.80
C SER A 195 3.74 -16.33 0.96
N THR A 196 3.72 -16.46 -0.36
CA THR A 196 4.74 -15.96 -1.30
C THR A 196 4.13 -14.88 -2.20
N PRO A 197 4.81 -13.74 -2.40
CA PRO A 197 4.29 -12.67 -3.24
C PRO A 197 4.07 -13.10 -4.69
N VAL A 198 2.90 -12.80 -5.25
CA VAL A 198 2.53 -13.07 -6.65
C VAL A 198 2.47 -11.76 -7.43
N SER A 199 2.96 -11.76 -8.68
CA SER A 199 2.92 -10.58 -9.54
C SER A 199 1.52 -10.37 -10.11
N ILE A 200 1.01 -9.13 -10.04
CA ILE A 200 -0.21 -8.71 -10.73
C ILE A 200 0.09 -7.75 -11.90
N SER A 201 1.36 -7.60 -12.29
CA SER A 201 1.78 -6.61 -13.29
C SER A 201 1.76 -7.09 -14.74
N ALA A 202 1.27 -8.31 -15.02
CA ALA A 202 1.26 -8.85 -16.38
C ALA A 202 0.56 -7.91 -17.38
N ALA A 203 -0.54 -7.26 -16.97
CA ALA A 203 -1.27 -6.29 -17.79
C ALA A 203 -0.51 -4.97 -18.01
N LEU A 204 0.43 -4.62 -17.12
CA LEU A 204 1.29 -3.44 -17.25
C LEU A 204 2.46 -3.67 -18.22
N GLY A 205 2.63 -4.90 -18.73
CA GLY A 205 3.69 -5.26 -19.65
C GLY A 205 5.08 -5.05 -19.03
N GLY A 206 5.94 -4.32 -19.75
CA GLY A 206 7.30 -4.00 -19.32
C GLY A 206 7.43 -2.66 -18.59
N GLU A 207 6.33 -1.99 -18.28
CA GLU A 207 6.36 -0.70 -17.60
C GLU A 207 6.82 -0.85 -16.14
N ARG A 208 7.64 0.09 -15.69
CA ARG A 208 8.20 0.09 -14.34
C ARG A 208 7.98 1.43 -13.68
N TYR A 209 7.71 1.38 -12.39
CA TYR A 209 7.40 2.56 -11.58
C TYR A 209 8.33 2.67 -10.38
N GLU A 210 8.71 3.90 -10.04
CA GLU A 210 9.47 4.25 -8.84
C GLU A 210 8.70 5.29 -8.02
N LYS A 211 9.11 5.48 -6.76
CA LYS A 211 8.51 6.46 -5.83
C LYS A 211 7.00 6.30 -5.70
N VAL A 212 6.55 5.05 -5.66
CA VAL A 212 5.13 4.70 -5.66
C VAL A 212 4.49 5.03 -4.32
N ARG A 213 3.27 5.59 -4.39
CA ARG A 213 2.33 5.84 -3.31
C ARG A 213 1.02 5.14 -3.64
N ALA A 214 0.36 4.59 -2.64
CA ALA A 214 -0.89 3.89 -2.88
C ALA A 214 -1.95 4.13 -1.81
N GLY A 215 -3.19 3.86 -2.20
CA GLY A 215 -4.36 3.94 -1.34
C GLY A 215 -5.40 2.88 -1.70
N ALA A 216 -6.36 2.67 -0.80
CA ALA A 216 -7.46 1.73 -0.99
C ALA A 216 -8.80 2.46 -1.03
N LEU A 217 -9.67 2.08 -1.97
CA LEU A 217 -11.07 2.49 -2.01
C LEU A 217 -11.94 1.30 -2.43
N GLY A 218 -12.68 0.72 -1.49
CA GLY A 218 -13.41 -0.52 -1.73
C GLY A 218 -12.46 -1.65 -2.18
N ALA A 219 -12.77 -2.29 -3.31
CA ALA A 219 -11.96 -3.35 -3.90
C ALA A 219 -10.78 -2.83 -4.76
N LYS A 220 -10.53 -1.52 -4.79
CA LYS A 220 -9.56 -0.89 -5.67
C LYS A 220 -8.28 -0.49 -4.95
N TYR A 221 -7.15 -0.89 -5.50
CA TYR A 221 -5.80 -0.45 -5.12
C TYR A 221 -5.37 0.68 -6.07
N TYR A 222 -5.37 1.90 -5.57
CA TYR A 222 -4.89 3.09 -6.29
C TYR A 222 -3.38 3.17 -6.12
N MET A 223 -2.65 3.31 -7.23
CA MET A 223 -1.21 3.38 -7.28
C MET A 223 -0.80 4.60 -8.09
N HIS A 224 -0.17 5.58 -7.45
CA HIS A 224 0.42 6.74 -8.11
C HIS A 224 1.94 6.63 -8.05
N GLY A 225 2.62 6.72 -9.19
CA GLY A 225 4.06 6.57 -9.23
C GLY A 225 4.69 7.07 -10.51
N LYS A 226 6.00 7.28 -10.47
CA LYS A 226 6.76 7.76 -11.62
C LYS A 226 7.15 6.61 -12.51
N ASN A 227 6.66 6.59 -13.74
CA ASN A 227 7.11 5.66 -14.75
C ASN A 227 8.59 5.91 -15.08
N ILE A 228 9.43 4.88 -15.01
CA ILE A 228 10.89 4.99 -15.16
C ILE A 228 11.27 5.38 -16.60
N ARG A 229 10.54 4.88 -17.60
CA ARG A 229 10.84 5.11 -19.02
C ARG A 229 10.37 6.49 -19.47
N THR A 230 9.14 6.87 -19.14
CA THR A 230 8.56 8.15 -19.59
C THR A 230 8.89 9.30 -18.66
N THR A 231 9.33 9.01 -17.44
CA THR A 231 9.58 9.95 -16.33
C THR A 231 8.35 10.71 -15.83
N ARG A 232 7.16 10.34 -16.32
CA ARG A 232 5.87 10.93 -15.92
C ARG A 232 5.29 10.21 -14.70
N TYR A 233 4.55 10.95 -13.89
CA TYR A 233 3.74 10.35 -12.83
C TYR A 233 2.42 9.88 -13.42
N GLU A 234 2.06 8.64 -13.14
CA GLU A 234 0.85 8.02 -13.64
C GLU A 234 0.06 7.43 -12.47
N THR A 235 -1.28 7.45 -12.59
CA THR A 235 -2.17 6.80 -11.62
C THR A 235 -2.78 5.56 -12.26
N LEU A 236 -2.49 4.41 -11.66
CA LEU A 236 -2.99 3.11 -12.04
C LEU A 236 -3.88 2.57 -10.93
N VAL A 237 -5.00 1.95 -11.28
CA VAL A 237 -5.97 1.42 -10.32
C VAL A 237 -6.19 -0.06 -10.61
N TYR A 238 -5.85 -0.91 -9.64
CA TYR A 238 -6.13 -2.33 -9.73
C TYR A 238 -7.45 -2.65 -9.03
N ASP A 239 -8.45 -3.08 -9.80
CA ASP A 239 -9.72 -3.58 -9.27
C ASP A 239 -9.56 -5.08 -8.93
N SER A 240 -9.38 -5.38 -7.65
CA SER A 240 -9.20 -6.74 -7.16
C SER A 240 -10.43 -7.63 -7.36
N SER A 241 -11.62 -7.05 -7.49
CA SER A 241 -12.85 -7.82 -7.74
C SER A 241 -12.94 -8.34 -9.18
N LYS A 242 -12.23 -7.68 -10.10
CA LYS A 242 -12.22 -8.01 -11.55
C LYS A 242 -10.87 -8.55 -12.03
N GLY A 243 -9.81 -8.37 -11.27
CA GLY A 243 -8.45 -8.72 -11.68
C GLY A 243 -7.93 -7.84 -12.82
N MET A 244 -8.36 -6.58 -12.88
CA MET A 244 -8.06 -5.66 -13.98
C MET A 244 -7.34 -4.40 -13.50
N TRP A 245 -6.47 -3.88 -14.37
CA TRP A 245 -5.83 -2.59 -14.18
C TRP A 245 -6.54 -1.54 -15.04
N HIS A 246 -6.74 -0.36 -14.45
CA HIS A 246 -7.20 0.85 -15.10
C HIS A 246 -6.10 1.90 -15.01
N LYS A 247 -6.00 2.76 -16.02
CA LYS A 247 -5.17 3.95 -15.98
C LYS A 247 -6.07 5.17 -15.94
N GLU A 248 -5.90 6.02 -14.94
CA GLU A 248 -6.67 7.26 -14.79
C GLU A 248 -6.19 8.32 -15.78
N ASP A 249 -7.11 9.21 -16.22
CA ASP A 249 -6.78 10.30 -17.13
C ASP A 249 -5.94 11.37 -16.39
N GLU A 250 -4.74 11.64 -16.91
CA GLU A 250 -3.75 12.56 -16.33
C GLU A 250 -3.97 14.02 -16.77
N LYS A 251 -5.22 14.43 -17.09
CA LYS A 251 -5.52 15.83 -17.45
C LYS A 251 -5.13 16.82 -16.35
N SER A 252 -5.06 16.36 -15.11
CA SER A 252 -4.45 17.09 -14.00
C SER A 252 -3.12 16.46 -13.62
N LEU A 253 -2.00 17.09 -13.99
CA LEU A 253 -0.61 16.79 -13.62
C LEU A 253 -0.34 17.00 -12.12
N CYS A 254 -1.24 16.50 -11.31
CA CYS A 254 -1.32 16.77 -9.89
C CYS A 254 -0.59 15.65 -9.17
N SER A 255 0.47 16.01 -8.44
CA SER A 255 1.13 15.06 -7.55
C SER A 255 0.09 14.49 -6.57
N MET A 256 0.09 13.17 -6.38
CA MET A 256 -0.68 12.53 -5.32
C MET A 256 0.29 12.11 -4.23
N ASP A 257 0.59 13.03 -3.32
CA ASP A 257 1.72 12.89 -2.38
C ASP A 257 1.45 11.89 -1.24
N LYS A 258 0.19 11.81 -0.79
CA LYS A 258 -0.27 11.00 0.34
C LYS A 258 -1.67 10.51 0.05
N PHE A 259 -1.95 9.27 0.41
CA PHE A 259 -3.29 8.69 0.38
C PHE A 259 -3.76 8.40 1.81
N VAL A 260 -5.01 8.72 2.11
CA VAL A 260 -5.65 8.43 3.40
C VAL A 260 -7.07 7.95 3.14
N ASN A 261 -7.42 6.78 3.66
CA ASN A 261 -8.82 6.34 3.66
C ASN A 261 -9.53 6.98 4.86
N LEU A 262 -10.63 7.67 4.61
CA LEU A 262 -11.48 8.29 5.63
C LEU A 262 -12.94 8.07 5.26
N ASP A 263 -13.70 7.40 6.13
CA ASP A 263 -15.16 7.21 6.01
C ASP A 263 -15.64 6.68 4.64
N GLY A 264 -14.88 5.76 4.03
CA GLY A 264 -15.24 5.15 2.74
C GLY A 264 -14.89 6.00 1.52
N SER A 265 -14.13 7.09 1.73
CA SER A 265 -13.52 7.90 0.68
C SER A 265 -12.00 7.83 0.75
N LEU A 266 -11.35 8.03 -0.39
CA LEU A 266 -9.91 8.06 -0.50
C LEU A 266 -9.44 9.50 -0.72
N LEU A 267 -8.86 10.09 0.32
CA LEU A 267 -8.30 11.43 0.28
C LEU A 267 -6.87 11.40 -0.25
N TYR A 268 -6.51 12.40 -1.04
CA TYR A 268 -5.13 12.64 -1.43
C TYR A 268 -4.75 14.11 -1.43
N MET A 269 -3.46 14.38 -1.24
CA MET A 269 -2.91 15.74 -1.31
C MET A 269 -2.40 16.02 -2.71
N ASN A 270 -2.76 17.18 -3.25
CA ASN A 270 -2.33 17.70 -4.53
C ASN A 270 -1.94 19.17 -4.39
N ASP A 271 -0.65 19.50 -4.55
CA ASP A 271 -0.09 20.86 -4.68
C ASP A 271 -0.84 21.95 -3.87
N ARG A 272 -1.19 21.65 -2.60
CA ARG A 272 -1.87 22.48 -1.57
C ARG A 272 -3.39 22.27 -1.35
N LYS A 273 -4.03 21.29 -1.98
CA LYS A 273 -5.42 20.93 -1.69
C LYS A 273 -5.54 19.47 -1.27
N VAL A 274 -6.46 19.22 -0.35
CA VAL A 274 -6.99 17.88 -0.12
C VAL A 274 -8.03 17.64 -1.21
N MET A 275 -7.87 16.56 -1.95
CA MET A 275 -8.78 16.06 -2.95
C MET A 275 -9.41 14.76 -2.44
N GLU A 276 -10.59 14.43 -2.92
CA GLU A 276 -11.35 13.25 -2.52
C GLU A 276 -11.69 12.41 -3.74
N ILE A 277 -11.41 11.11 -3.66
CA ILE A 277 -11.94 10.10 -4.58
C ILE A 277 -13.02 9.35 -3.80
N THR A 278 -14.27 9.49 -4.24
CA THR A 278 -15.40 8.85 -3.58
C THR A 278 -15.93 7.68 -4.41
N SER A 279 -16.54 6.71 -3.73
CA SER A 279 -17.25 5.58 -4.34
C SER A 279 -18.75 5.85 -4.51
N ARG A 280 -19.22 7.06 -4.18
CA ARG A 280 -20.64 7.42 -4.27
C ARG A 280 -21.11 7.39 -5.73
N ASP A 281 -22.28 6.79 -5.95
CA ASP A 281 -22.93 6.79 -7.25
C ASP A 281 -23.33 8.22 -7.61
N TYR A 282 -22.70 8.79 -8.64
CA TYR A 282 -22.95 10.13 -9.16
C TYR A 282 -24.34 10.33 -9.79
N THR A 283 -25.24 9.34 -9.67
CA THR A 283 -26.54 9.33 -10.32
C THR A 283 -27.60 10.22 -9.65
N THR A 284 -27.32 10.84 -8.50
CA THR A 284 -28.37 11.48 -7.68
C THR A 284 -28.09 12.90 -7.16
N GLU A 285 -26.99 13.57 -7.50
CA GLU A 285 -26.70 14.94 -7.00
C GLU A 285 -26.46 15.98 -8.11
N GLU A 286 -26.92 17.21 -7.86
CA GLU A 286 -26.60 18.41 -8.65
C GLU A 286 -25.10 18.68 -8.60
N GLY A 287 -24.37 18.18 -9.60
CA GLY A 287 -22.92 18.34 -9.70
C GLY A 287 -22.28 17.34 -10.66
N LEU A 288 -23.06 16.88 -11.65
CA LEU A 288 -22.70 15.82 -12.60
C LEU A 288 -21.27 16.00 -13.12
N GLU A 289 -20.43 14.99 -12.91
CA GLU A 289 -19.26 14.80 -13.74
C GLU A 289 -19.71 14.70 -15.20
N THR A 290 -19.00 15.43 -16.05
CA THR A 290 -19.05 15.36 -17.50
C THR A 290 -19.15 13.91 -17.98
N ILE A 291 -19.90 13.65 -19.05
CA ILE A 291 -19.88 12.36 -19.77
C ILE A 291 -18.41 11.91 -19.91
N LEU A 292 -18.03 10.87 -19.18
CA LEU A 292 -16.64 10.41 -19.09
C LEU A 292 -16.27 9.74 -20.41
N GLU A 293 -15.14 10.16 -20.97
CA GLU A 293 -14.50 9.48 -22.10
C GLU A 293 -13.62 8.36 -21.54
N TRP A 294 -13.74 7.16 -22.11
CA TRP A 294 -12.96 6.01 -21.68
C TRP A 294 -12.46 5.22 -22.89
N SER A 295 -11.42 4.43 -22.67
CA SER A 295 -10.91 3.48 -23.66
C SER A 295 -10.37 2.22 -23.02
N GLU A 296 -10.53 1.09 -23.69
CA GLU A 296 -9.98 -0.20 -23.31
C GLU A 296 -9.31 -0.84 -24.52
N GLU A 297 -8.11 -1.40 -24.34
CA GLU A 297 -7.38 -2.11 -25.40
C GLU A 297 -7.13 -3.56 -25.01
N THR A 298 -7.37 -4.49 -25.93
CA THR A 298 -7.05 -5.90 -25.71
C THR A 298 -5.55 -6.15 -25.87
N GLY A 299 -5.07 -7.24 -25.26
CA GLY A 299 -3.79 -7.85 -25.66
C GLY A 299 -3.80 -8.37 -27.10
N LEU A 300 -2.72 -9.02 -27.50
CA LEU A 300 -2.59 -9.63 -28.83
C LEU A 300 -3.56 -10.81 -28.97
N ILE A 301 -4.39 -10.76 -30.01
CA ILE A 301 -5.36 -11.80 -30.37
C ILE A 301 -4.85 -12.49 -31.64
N GLY A 302 -4.84 -13.83 -31.67
CA GLY A 302 -4.50 -14.61 -32.88
C GLY A 302 -3.21 -15.44 -32.78
N ILE A 303 -2.22 -14.99 -32.01
CA ILE A 303 -0.87 -15.56 -31.95
C ILE A 303 -0.82 -17.01 -31.43
N SER A 304 -1.78 -17.42 -30.62
CA SER A 304 -1.78 -18.75 -29.99
C SER A 304 -2.31 -19.87 -30.86
N TYR A 305 -2.82 -19.59 -32.07
CA TYR A 305 -3.48 -20.61 -32.89
C TYR A 305 -2.52 -21.27 -33.90
N PRO A 306 -2.31 -22.60 -33.82
CA PRO A 306 -1.48 -23.31 -34.78
C PRO A 306 -2.19 -23.48 -36.14
N ASN A 307 -1.43 -23.84 -37.18
CA ASN A 307 -1.92 -24.27 -38.49
C ASN A 307 -2.69 -23.21 -39.32
N ASN A 308 -2.25 -21.93 -39.30
CA ASN A 308 -2.85 -20.85 -40.10
C ASN A 308 -4.36 -20.65 -39.84
N LYS A 309 -4.84 -21.01 -38.65
CA LYS A 309 -6.20 -20.65 -38.24
C LYS A 309 -6.28 -19.14 -38.09
N TYR A 310 -7.31 -18.55 -38.66
CA TYR A 310 -7.57 -17.12 -38.52
C TYR A 310 -8.94 -16.89 -37.89
N ILE A 311 -9.12 -15.72 -37.30
CA ILE A 311 -10.41 -15.31 -36.73
C ILE A 311 -11.22 -14.66 -37.85
N SER A 312 -12.32 -15.28 -38.23
CA SER A 312 -13.20 -14.77 -39.29
C SER A 312 -14.29 -13.84 -38.79
N LYS A 313 -14.65 -13.95 -37.50
CA LYS A 313 -15.68 -13.12 -36.88
C LYS A 313 -15.42 -12.96 -35.39
N ILE A 314 -15.67 -11.76 -34.88
CA ILE A 314 -15.76 -11.47 -33.44
C ILE A 314 -17.14 -10.91 -33.19
N CYS A 315 -17.85 -11.41 -32.18
CA CYS A 315 -19.14 -10.85 -31.77
C CYS A 315 -19.00 -10.25 -30.38
N LEU A 316 -19.33 -8.96 -30.26
CA LEU A 316 -19.47 -8.28 -28.99
C LEU A 316 -20.94 -8.27 -28.59
N ARG A 317 -21.28 -8.78 -27.40
CA ARG A 317 -22.60 -8.59 -26.80
C ARG A 317 -22.48 -7.53 -25.72
N LEU A 318 -23.21 -6.44 -25.87
CA LEU A 318 -23.10 -5.28 -24.98
C LEU A 318 -24.43 -4.57 -24.78
N SER A 319 -24.52 -3.73 -23.76
CA SER A 319 -25.59 -2.73 -23.61
C SER A 319 -25.02 -1.32 -23.53
N LEU A 320 -25.68 -0.40 -24.24
CA LEU A 320 -25.43 1.03 -24.18
C LEU A 320 -26.67 1.73 -23.57
N PRO A 321 -26.54 2.37 -22.40
CA PRO A 321 -27.54 3.29 -21.86
C PRO A 321 -27.80 4.48 -22.78
N LEU A 322 -28.80 5.30 -22.47
CA LEU A 322 -29.07 6.54 -23.20
C LEU A 322 -27.90 7.53 -23.07
N ASP A 323 -27.71 8.33 -24.10
CA ASP A 323 -26.67 9.35 -24.23
C ASP A 323 -25.23 8.79 -24.07
N SER A 324 -25.04 7.55 -24.52
CA SER A 324 -23.75 6.85 -24.53
C SER A 324 -23.30 6.48 -25.94
N GLU A 325 -21.99 6.50 -26.18
CA GLU A 325 -21.35 6.21 -27.47
C GLU A 325 -20.26 5.14 -27.29
N LEU A 326 -20.06 4.30 -28.30
CA LEU A 326 -19.02 3.28 -28.35
C LEU A 326 -18.48 3.11 -29.77
N ASP A 327 -17.19 3.37 -29.92
CA ASP A 327 -16.37 3.05 -31.07
C ASP A 327 -15.59 1.77 -30.82
N VAL A 328 -15.49 0.93 -31.85
CA VAL A 328 -14.67 -0.26 -31.87
C VAL A 328 -13.67 -0.15 -33.00
N ASP A 329 -12.39 -0.05 -32.66
CA ASP A 329 -11.29 -0.06 -33.63
C ASP A 329 -10.53 -1.38 -33.59
N VAL A 330 -9.92 -1.76 -34.71
CA VAL A 330 -9.05 -2.94 -34.84
C VAL A 330 -7.70 -2.51 -35.41
N MET A 331 -6.61 -3.00 -34.82
CA MET A 331 -5.26 -2.88 -35.37
C MET A 331 -4.76 -4.25 -35.77
N TYR A 332 -4.32 -4.39 -37.02
CA TYR A 332 -3.81 -5.64 -37.59
C TYR A 332 -2.29 -5.68 -37.58
N ASP A 333 -1.73 -6.86 -37.28
CA ASP A 333 -0.29 -7.17 -37.39
C ASP A 333 0.65 -6.15 -36.74
N SER A 334 0.18 -5.51 -35.66
CA SER A 334 0.91 -4.45 -34.94
C SER A 334 1.43 -3.33 -35.86
N CYS A 335 0.70 -3.03 -36.95
CA CYS A 335 1.10 -2.03 -37.94
C CYS A 335 1.05 -0.57 -37.43
N GLY A 336 0.48 -0.34 -36.24
CA GLY A 336 0.34 0.98 -35.62
C GLY A 336 -0.86 1.79 -36.14
N VAL A 337 -1.65 1.24 -37.06
CA VAL A 337 -2.84 1.89 -37.61
C VAL A 337 -4.10 1.23 -37.02
N TRP A 338 -4.99 2.06 -36.49
CA TRP A 338 -6.29 1.64 -35.98
C TRP A 338 -7.36 1.90 -37.05
N GLU A 339 -8.12 0.86 -37.39
CA GLU A 339 -9.23 0.93 -38.34
C GLU A 339 -10.56 0.82 -37.58
N GLU A 340 -11.48 1.75 -37.81
CA GLU A 340 -12.82 1.70 -37.22
C GLU A 340 -13.59 0.49 -37.79
N ALA A 341 -14.02 -0.41 -36.92
CA ALA A 341 -14.76 -1.60 -37.26
C ALA A 341 -16.26 -1.50 -36.95
N ALA A 342 -16.63 -0.71 -35.93
CA ALA A 342 -18.01 -0.40 -35.62
C ALA A 342 -18.13 0.90 -34.82
N HIS A 343 -19.22 1.63 -35.04
CA HIS A 343 -19.64 2.77 -34.22
C HIS A 343 -21.09 2.55 -33.77
N MET A 344 -21.36 2.83 -32.50
CA MET A 344 -22.69 2.75 -31.91
C MET A 344 -22.96 3.98 -31.06
N GLU A 345 -24.15 4.52 -31.21
CA GLU A 345 -24.66 5.62 -30.38
C GLU A 345 -26.07 5.29 -29.90
N SER A 346 -26.35 5.65 -28.65
CA SER A 346 -27.66 5.56 -28.05
C SER A 346 -28.13 6.98 -27.75
N LYS A 347 -28.94 7.56 -28.64
CA LYS A 347 -29.48 8.92 -28.48
C LYS A 347 -30.90 8.89 -27.98
N TYR A 348 -31.27 9.88 -27.17
CA TYR A 348 -32.65 10.18 -26.84
C TYR A 348 -33.41 10.69 -28.09
N GLU A 349 -34.40 9.94 -28.59
CA GLU A 349 -35.30 10.40 -29.66
C GLU A 349 -36.52 11.12 -29.06
N GLU A 350 -36.64 12.44 -29.27
CA GLU A 350 -37.81 13.24 -28.84
C GLU A 350 -39.16 12.77 -29.42
N SER A 351 -39.14 11.97 -30.50
CA SER A 351 -40.33 11.50 -31.22
C SER A 351 -41.09 10.35 -30.52
N ARG A 352 -40.61 9.82 -29.40
CA ARG A 352 -41.19 8.67 -28.66
C ARG A 352 -41.75 9.02 -27.28
N ARG A 353 -42.50 10.12 -27.17
CA ARG A 353 -43.13 10.60 -25.91
C ARG A 353 -44.02 9.57 -25.19
N ASP A 354 -44.52 8.56 -25.89
CA ASP A 354 -45.45 7.56 -25.33
C ASP A 354 -44.76 6.30 -24.77
N THR A 355 -43.42 6.25 -24.76
CA THR A 355 -42.68 5.14 -24.14
C THR A 355 -42.10 5.62 -22.81
N PRO A 356 -42.39 4.96 -21.67
CA PRO A 356 -41.83 5.38 -20.38
C PRO A 356 -40.30 5.45 -20.46
N SER A 357 -39.74 6.58 -20.05
CA SER A 357 -38.30 6.95 -20.04
C SER A 357 -37.39 6.01 -19.23
N PHE A 358 -37.92 4.89 -18.73
CA PHE A 358 -37.22 3.88 -17.94
C PHE A 358 -36.79 2.65 -18.75
N VAL A 359 -37.16 2.57 -20.03
CA VAL A 359 -36.84 1.42 -20.88
C VAL A 359 -36.25 1.88 -22.20
N THR A 360 -34.93 1.80 -22.32
CA THR A 360 -34.30 1.04 -23.42
C THR A 360 -32.80 0.87 -23.14
N MET A 361 -32.46 0.03 -22.16
CA MET A 361 -31.16 -0.65 -22.21
C MET A 361 -31.17 -1.46 -23.51
N ARG A 362 -30.48 -0.99 -24.55
CA ARG A 362 -30.42 -1.72 -25.81
C ARG A 362 -29.24 -2.68 -25.76
N SER A 363 -29.54 -3.98 -25.66
CA SER A 363 -28.52 -5.01 -25.85
C SER A 363 -28.33 -5.26 -27.34
N PHE A 364 -27.10 -5.14 -27.83
CA PHE A 364 -26.75 -5.37 -29.22
C PHE A 364 -25.71 -6.48 -29.34
N GLU A 365 -25.78 -7.21 -30.44
CA GLU A 365 -24.68 -8.04 -30.93
C GLU A 365 -24.00 -7.32 -32.09
N VAL A 366 -22.72 -7.02 -31.92
CA VAL A 366 -21.92 -6.30 -32.91
C VAL A 366 -20.96 -7.30 -33.55
N PRO A 367 -21.22 -7.70 -34.81
CA PRO A 367 -20.29 -8.53 -35.54
C PRO A 367 -19.16 -7.67 -36.12
N ILE A 368 -17.94 -8.00 -35.76
CA ILE A 368 -16.70 -7.49 -36.34
C ILE A 368 -16.18 -8.60 -37.25
N PHE A 369 -15.80 -8.24 -38.49
CA PHE A 369 -15.24 -9.17 -39.46
C PHE A 369 -13.79 -8.81 -39.74
N PRO A 370 -12.83 -9.40 -38.99
CA PRO A 370 -11.42 -9.07 -39.15
C PRO A 370 -10.91 -9.45 -40.54
N ILE A 371 -9.98 -8.66 -41.10
CA ILE A 371 -9.20 -9.13 -42.24
C ILE A 371 -8.26 -10.26 -41.80
N ARG A 372 -7.84 -11.09 -42.76
CA ARG A 372 -6.86 -12.14 -42.48
C ARG A 372 -5.54 -11.49 -42.09
N CYS A 373 -5.12 -11.74 -40.86
CA CYS A 373 -3.89 -11.25 -40.26
C CYS A 373 -3.24 -12.38 -39.43
N ASP A 374 -1.98 -12.19 -39.05
CA ASP A 374 -1.31 -13.06 -38.08
C ASP A 374 -1.87 -12.80 -36.67
N HIS A 375 -2.04 -11.52 -36.34
CA HIS A 375 -2.63 -11.11 -35.06
C HIS A 375 -3.34 -9.76 -35.16
N MET A 376 -4.16 -9.46 -34.16
CA MET A 376 -4.87 -8.19 -34.06
C MET A 376 -4.95 -7.71 -32.61
N ARG A 377 -5.27 -6.44 -32.43
CA ARG A 377 -5.77 -5.87 -31.16
C ARG A 377 -7.09 -5.18 -31.43
N ILE A 378 -7.97 -5.18 -30.43
CA ILE A 378 -9.22 -4.43 -30.46
C ILE A 378 -9.09 -3.30 -29.45
N ARG A 379 -9.54 -2.12 -29.85
CA ARG A 379 -9.71 -0.98 -28.95
C ARG A 379 -11.17 -0.60 -28.92
N LEU A 380 -11.67 -0.44 -27.71
CA LEU A 380 -13.00 0.08 -27.42
C LEU A 380 -12.81 1.49 -26.90
N ARG A 381 -13.54 2.46 -27.45
CA ARG A 381 -13.55 3.84 -26.95
C ARG A 381 -14.99 4.28 -26.80
N GLY A 382 -15.30 5.03 -25.75
CA GLY A 382 -16.68 5.43 -25.54
C GLY A 382 -16.83 6.68 -24.71
N LYS A 383 -18.08 7.15 -24.71
CA LYS A 383 -18.55 8.27 -23.90
C LYS A 383 -19.74 7.81 -23.09
N GLY A 384 -19.72 8.05 -21.79
CA GLY A 384 -20.77 7.59 -20.88
C GLY A 384 -20.64 6.09 -20.61
N ASP A 385 -21.74 5.47 -20.20
CA ASP A 385 -21.73 4.09 -19.72
C ASP A 385 -21.74 3.09 -20.88
N ALA A 386 -20.99 2.00 -20.74
CA ALA A 386 -21.16 0.81 -21.58
C ALA A 386 -20.94 -0.44 -20.75
N ARG A 387 -21.70 -1.50 -21.05
CA ARG A 387 -21.51 -2.82 -20.40
C ARG A 387 -21.31 -3.87 -21.47
N ILE A 388 -20.15 -4.53 -21.46
CA ILE A 388 -19.85 -5.64 -22.34
C ILE A 388 -20.09 -6.94 -21.57
N TYR A 389 -20.99 -7.76 -22.09
CA TYR A 389 -21.37 -9.03 -21.47
C TYR A 389 -20.54 -10.20 -21.99
N SER A 390 -20.17 -10.20 -23.27
CA SER A 390 -19.36 -11.26 -23.84
C SER A 390 -18.64 -10.84 -25.11
N ILE A 391 -17.45 -11.41 -25.32
CA ILE A 391 -16.68 -11.34 -26.57
C ILE A 391 -16.47 -12.77 -27.07
N SER A 392 -17.11 -13.14 -28.18
CA SER A 392 -16.95 -14.47 -28.78
C SER A 392 -16.19 -14.39 -30.11
N LYS A 393 -15.40 -15.41 -30.42
CA LYS A 393 -14.57 -15.48 -31.64
C LYS A 393 -14.95 -16.71 -32.45
N VAL A 394 -15.08 -16.56 -33.76
CA VAL A 394 -15.23 -17.66 -34.71
C VAL A 394 -13.89 -17.87 -35.40
N LEU A 395 -13.38 -19.09 -35.30
CA LEU A 395 -12.13 -19.49 -35.95
C LEU A 395 -12.45 -20.26 -37.22
N GLU A 396 -11.75 -19.92 -38.29
CA GLU A 396 -11.75 -20.65 -39.54
C GLU A 396 -10.37 -21.23 -39.81
N GLN A 397 -10.36 -22.42 -40.41
CA GLN A 397 -9.16 -23.07 -40.89
C GLN A 397 -9.15 -22.94 -42.41
N GLY A 398 -8.11 -22.32 -42.96
CA GLY A 398 -7.91 -22.32 -44.41
C GLY A 398 -7.80 -23.78 -44.91
N GLY A 399 -8.62 -24.15 -45.89
CA GLY A 399 -8.42 -25.39 -46.63
C GLY A 399 -7.08 -25.34 -47.36
N TYR A 400 -6.37 -26.46 -47.37
CA TYR A 400 -5.10 -26.62 -48.10
C TYR A 400 -5.28 -26.46 -49.60
#